data_AF-A0A4Y7KGI1-F1
#
_entry.id   AF-A0A4Y7KGI1-F1
#
_cell.length_a   1.000
_cell.length_b   1.000
_cell.length_c   1.000
_cell.angle_alpha   90.00
_cell.angle_beta   90.00
_cell.angle_gamma   90.00
#
_symmetry.space_group_name_H-M   'P 1'
#
loop_
_entity.id
_entity.type
_entity.pdbx_description
1 polymer ?
#
loop_
_entity_poly.entity_id
_entity_poly.type
_entity_poly.pdbx_seq_one_letter_code
_entity_poly.pdbx_strand_id
1 'polypeptide(L)' 'MASSPKGCSSSSWTWEQNKSFEVALAKYIKVDPPDRWQKIANPVGGISAEEVERQYRNLVEDVQRIDAGQVP' A
#
# COMPACT_ATOMS: atom_id res chain seq x y z
N MET A 1 31.99 -11.38 -12.99
CA MET A 1 31.22 -10.94 -14.17
C MET A 1 29.76 -10.78 -13.76
N ALA A 2 29.17 -9.64 -14.14
CA ALA A 2 27.75 -9.29 -14.19
C ALA A 2 26.91 -9.22 -12.89
N SER A 3 26.65 -7.98 -12.46
CA SER A 3 25.40 -7.58 -11.79
C SER A 3 24.18 -7.93 -12.63
N SER A 4 23.07 -8.31 -12.00
CA SER A 4 21.69 -8.20 -12.52
C SER A 4 20.68 -8.46 -11.40
N PRO A 5 19.48 -7.87 -11.46
CA PRO A 5 19.21 -6.46 -11.18
C PRO A 5 18.41 -6.33 -9.88
N LYS A 6 18.23 -5.08 -9.46
CA LYS A 6 17.29 -4.68 -8.41
C LYS A 6 15.93 -5.34 -8.66
N GLY A 7 15.61 -6.36 -7.89
CA GLY A 7 14.22 -6.65 -7.59
C GLY A 7 13.74 -5.52 -6.72
N CYS A 8 13.38 -4.39 -7.33
CA CYS A 8 12.35 -3.57 -6.73
C CYS A 8 11.19 -4.53 -6.55
N SER A 9 10.94 -4.94 -5.31
CA SER A 9 9.67 -5.53 -4.89
C SER A 9 8.61 -4.44 -5.01
N SER A 10 8.40 -3.94 -6.23
CA SER A 10 7.14 -3.41 -6.67
C SER A 10 6.23 -4.62 -6.59
N SER A 11 5.66 -4.83 -5.41
CA SER A 11 4.48 -5.66 -5.27
C SER A 11 3.59 -5.22 -6.41
N SER A 12 3.41 -6.11 -7.39
CA SER A 12 2.69 -5.77 -8.62
C SER A 12 1.21 -5.71 -8.28
N TRP A 13 0.85 -4.66 -7.52
CA TRP A 13 -0.51 -4.30 -7.23
C TRP A 13 -1.17 -4.05 -8.56
N THR A 14 -2.12 -4.90 -8.90
CA THR A 14 -2.95 -4.67 -10.08
C THR A 14 -3.78 -3.42 -9.84
N TRP A 15 -4.28 -2.82 -10.93
CA TRP A 15 -5.20 -1.68 -10.83
C TRP A 15 -6.43 -2.03 -9.97
N GLU A 16 -6.91 -3.28 -10.04
CA GLU A 16 -8.05 -3.79 -9.25
C GLU A 16 -7.72 -3.84 -7.77
N GLN A 17 -6.53 -4.36 -7.43
CA GLN A 17 -6.07 -4.44 -6.05
C GLN A 17 -5.88 -3.05 -5.45
N ASN A 18 -5.26 -2.12 -6.20
CA ASN A 18 -5.06 -0.74 -5.72
C ASN A 18 -6.41 -0.05 -5.46
N LYS A 19 -7.36 -0.18 -6.40
CA LYS A 19 -8.70 0.38 -6.26
C LYS A 19 -9.44 -0.20 -5.04
N SER A 20 -9.39 -1.53 -4.87
CA SER A 20 -10.00 -2.19 -3.70
C SER A 20 -9.34 -1.76 -2.39
N PHE A 21 -8.02 -1.57 -2.39
CA PHE A 21 -7.26 -1.06 -1.25
C PHE A 21 -7.68 0.36 -0.88
N GLU A 22 -7.74 1.30 -1.83
CA GLU A 22 -8.17 2.68 -1.57
C GLU A 22 -9.60 2.75 -1.01
N VAL A 23 -10.52 1.96 -1.58
CA VAL A 23 -11.91 1.87 -1.10
C VAL A 23 -11.98 1.30 0.31
N ALA A 24 -11.21 0.25 0.60
CA ALA A 24 -11.15 -0.35 1.92
C ALA A 24 -10.46 0.57 2.93
N LEU A 25 -9.42 1.30 2.53
CA LEU A 25 -8.73 2.32 3.33
C LEU A 25 -9.74 3.38 3.78
N ALA A 26 -10.52 3.95 2.85
CA ALA A 26 -11.52 4.97 3.15
C ALA A 26 -12.59 4.51 4.17
N LYS A 27 -12.89 3.20 4.21
CA LYS A 27 -13.86 2.59 5.14
C LYS A 27 -13.27 2.28 6.50
N TYR A 28 -12.08 1.67 6.54
CA TYR A 28 -11.53 1.09 7.78
C TYR A 28 -10.50 1.98 8.48
N ILE A 29 -9.82 2.90 7.78
CA ILE A 29 -8.79 3.75 8.39
C ILE A 29 -9.37 4.77 9.38
N LYS A 30 -10.64 5.20 9.19
CA LYS A 30 -11.30 6.21 10.02
C LYS A 30 -11.62 5.74 11.44
N VAL A 31 -11.81 4.44 11.63
CA VAL A 31 -12.31 3.86 12.90
C VAL A 31 -11.17 3.26 13.73
N ASP A 32 -9.94 3.26 13.21
CA ASP A 32 -8.74 2.62 13.77
C ASP A 32 -9.00 1.27 14.48
N PRO A 33 -9.66 0.30 13.82
CA PRO A 33 -9.86 -1.01 14.42
C PRO A 33 -8.51 -1.74 14.58
N PRO A 34 -8.31 -2.55 15.64
CA PRO A 34 -7.06 -3.26 15.90
C PRO A 34 -6.60 -4.12 14.71
N ASP A 35 -7.55 -4.65 13.92
CA ASP A 35 -7.29 -5.48 12.73
C ASP A 35 -7.54 -4.74 11.40
N ARG A 36 -7.31 -3.41 11.35
CA ARG A 36 -7.57 -2.60 10.15
C ARG A 36 -6.91 -3.18 8.89
N TRP A 37 -5.68 -3.66 9.00
CA TRP A 37 -4.94 -4.22 7.87
C TRP A 37 -5.52 -5.54 7.39
N GLN A 38 -6.00 -6.40 8.31
CA GLN A 38 -6.71 -7.63 7.92
C GLN A 38 -8.05 -7.30 7.24
N LYS A 39 -8.78 -6.29 7.74
CA LYS A 39 -10.03 -5.82 7.14
C LYS A 39 -9.85 -5.21 5.75
N ILE A 40 -8.69 -4.60 5.49
CA ILE A 40 -8.31 -4.05 4.17
C ILE A 40 -7.78 -5.15 3.24
N ALA A 41 -7.02 -6.12 3.74
CA ALA A 41 -6.50 -7.24 2.97
C ALA A 41 -7.62 -8.14 2.41
N ASN A 42 -8.68 -8.35 3.19
CA ASN A 42 -9.79 -9.24 2.85
C ASN A 42 -10.48 -8.88 1.49
N PRO A 43 -10.90 -7.62 1.24
CA PRO A 43 -11.46 -7.23 -0.06
C PRO A 43 -10.42 -7.09 -1.18
N VAL A 44 -9.14 -6.91 -0.87
CA VAL A 44 -8.08 -6.81 -1.89
C VAL A 44 -7.79 -8.18 -2.50
N GLY A 45 -7.78 -9.23 -1.67
CA GLY A 45 -7.59 -10.62 -2.11
C GLY A 45 -6.15 -10.92 -2.54
N GLY A 46 -5.59 -12.03 -2.04
CA GLY A 46 -4.24 -12.46 -2.41
C GLY A 46 -3.10 -11.59 -1.87
N ILE A 47 -3.41 -10.62 -1.00
CA ILE A 47 -2.45 -9.72 -0.35
C ILE A 47 -2.56 -9.89 1.16
N SER A 48 -1.43 -10.06 1.84
CA SER A 48 -1.37 -10.20 3.31
C SER A 48 -1.54 -8.86 4.01
N ALA A 49 -1.99 -8.87 5.27
CA ALA A 49 -2.12 -7.66 6.09
C ALA A 49 -0.79 -6.87 6.21
N GLU A 50 0.34 -7.57 6.33
CA GLU A 50 1.68 -6.95 6.35
C GLU A 50 2.01 -6.21 5.04
N GLU A 51 1.59 -6.77 3.90
CA GLU A 51 1.82 -6.17 2.58
C GLU A 51 0.93 -4.94 2.38
N VAL A 52 -0.32 -5.00 2.86
CA VAL A 52 -1.23 -3.84 2.91
C VAL A 52 -0.64 -2.71 3.77
N GLU A 53 -0.07 -3.04 4.93
CA GLU A 53 0.57 -2.05 5.80
C GLU A 53 1.78 -1.40 5.11
N ARG A 54 2.63 -2.19 4.44
CA ARG A 54 3.77 -1.66 3.67
C ARG A 54 3.31 -0.71 2.57
N GLN A 55 2.26 -1.09 1.83
CA GLN A 55 1.70 -0.25 0.78
C GLN A 55 1.14 1.06 1.33
N TYR A 56 0.47 1.03 2.48
CA TYR A 56 0.00 2.23 3.14
C TYR A 56 1.15 3.15 3.57
N ARG A 57 2.23 2.59 4.14
CA ARG A 57 3.40 3.40 4.53
C ARG A 57 4.04 4.11 3.34
N ASN A 58 4.20 3.41 2.21
CA ASN A 58 4.68 4.01 0.97
C ASN A 58 3.75 5.15 0.50
N LEU A 59 2.43 4.92 0.52
CA LEU A 59 1.46 5.95 0.14
C LEU A 59 1.56 7.19 1.05
N VAL A 60 1.73 7.00 2.36
CA VAL A 60 1.91 8.09 3.31
C VAL A 60 3.21 8.83 3.05
N GLU A 61 4.32 8.12 2.82
CA GLU A 61 5.60 8.74 2.47
C GLU A 61 5.52 9.54 1.16
N ASP A 62 4.86 9.00 0.13
CA ASP A 62 4.66 9.71 -1.13
C ASP A 62 3.81 10.98 -0.94
N VAL A 63 2.71 10.89 -0.18
CA VAL A 63 1.87 12.07 0.15
C VAL A 63 2.65 13.10 0.95
N GLN A 64 3.45 12.67 1.93
CA GLN A 64 4.29 13.56 2.73
C GLN A 64 5.36 14.25 1.88
N ARG A 65 5.96 13.54 0.93
CA ARG A 65 6.93 14.12 0.00
C ARG A 65 6.30 15.16 -0.92
N ILE A 66 5.08 14.91 -1.39
CA ILE A 66 4.31 15.88 -2.19
C ILE A 66 3.98 17.13 -1.36
N ASP A 67 3.49 16.96 -0.12
CA ASP A 67 3.13 18.07 0.78
C ASP A 67 4.34 18.92 1.18
N ALA A 68 5.50 18.27 1.39
CA ALA A 68 6.76 18.94 1.65
C ALA A 68 7.33 19.71 0.44
N GLY A 69 6.62 19.74 -0.70
CA GLY A 69 7.08 20.38 -1.93
C GLY A 69 8.28 19.67 -2.58
N GLN A 70 8.61 18.45 -2.12
CA GLN A 70 9.64 17.61 -2.71
C GLN A 70 9.05 16.75 -3.82
N VAL A 71 8.57 17.42 -4.87
CA VAL A 71 8.43 16.80 -6.18
C VAL A 71 9.86 16.61 -6.72
N PRO A 72 10.30 15.40 -7.09
CA PRO A 72 11.56 15.25 -7.82
C PRO A 72 11.54 15.99 -9.16
#